data_AF-A7NQ66-F1
#
_entry.id   AF-A7NQ66-F1
#
_cell.length_a   1.000
_cell.length_b   1.000
_cell.length_c   1.000
_cell.angle_alpha   90.00
_cell.angle_beta   90.00
_cell.angle_gamma   90.00
#
_symmetry.space_group_name_H-M   'P 1'
#
loop_
_entity.id
_entity.type
_entity.pdbx_description
1 polymer ?
#
loop_
_entity_poly.entity_id
_entity_poly.type
_entity_poly.pdbx_seq_one_letter_code
_entity_poly.pdbx_strand_id
1 'polypeptide(L)'
;MKSIDRPYDIDEIAPGRFVVRDTRANTLLKREGDLEGRLFTLRSWRRDGLLARLRERGFRVRTLEDRVRALPPLPPPVPAGVAFWHPLPDNERWSVFDPQRLDWVPVPEETRNGVVGCVVRQGQVIRRRRGRGVPRYALVAAGAMLRTINETEALLRGYAQAATPTLAARCDGARLVLPAHPLPPPHRSLIHSLAVDTADNCPVIMPDAWTLAQAIYARLGVRLVLSKSYTNDD
;
A
#
# COMPACT_ATOMS: atom_id res chain seq x y z
N MET A 1 7.42 25.16 12.53
CA MET A 1 7.77 25.72 11.20
C MET A 1 7.28 24.75 10.13
N LYS A 2 6.14 25.01 9.47
CA LYS A 2 5.69 24.17 8.34
C LYS A 2 6.61 24.52 7.16
N SER A 3 7.55 23.63 6.84
CA SER A 3 8.20 23.65 5.53
C SER A 3 7.08 23.53 4.49
N ILE A 4 6.78 24.62 3.77
CA ILE A 4 5.95 24.55 2.57
C ILE A 4 6.83 23.81 1.57
N ASP A 5 6.69 22.49 1.54
CA ASP A 5 7.46 21.64 0.65
C ASP A 5 7.14 22.08 -0.78
N ARG A 6 8.08 22.81 -1.39
CA ARG A 6 7.90 23.36 -2.74
C ARG A 6 7.64 22.16 -3.66
N PRO A 7 6.65 22.22 -4.57
CA PRO A 7 6.36 21.07 -5.44
C PRO A 7 7.59 20.69 -6.26
N TYR A 8 7.73 19.39 -6.54
CA TYR A 8 8.78 18.88 -7.42
C TYR A 8 8.57 19.44 -8.83
N ASP A 9 9.68 19.78 -9.50
CA ASP A 9 9.66 20.32 -10.86
C ASP A 9 9.19 19.24 -11.84
N ILE A 10 9.53 17.99 -11.55
CA ILE A 10 9.19 16.80 -12.34
C ILE A 10 8.84 15.66 -11.38
N ASP A 11 7.71 15.00 -11.61
CA ASP A 11 7.19 13.95 -10.72
C ASP A 11 6.78 12.71 -11.54
N GLU A 12 7.35 11.56 -11.23
CA GLU A 12 7.00 10.30 -11.89
C GLU A 12 5.70 9.73 -11.32
N ILE A 13 4.72 9.56 -12.20
CA ILE A 13 3.35 9.14 -11.84
C ILE A 13 3.05 7.70 -12.22
N ALA A 14 3.80 7.14 -13.18
CA ALA A 14 3.83 5.74 -13.57
C ALA A 14 5.21 5.45 -14.21
N PRO A 15 5.63 4.18 -14.36
CA PRO A 15 6.94 3.86 -14.93
C PRO A 15 7.18 4.59 -16.26
N GLY A 16 8.22 5.42 -16.32
CA GLY A 16 8.56 6.19 -17.52
C GLY A 16 7.60 7.35 -17.86
N ARG A 17 6.60 7.63 -17.03
CA ARG A 17 5.61 8.71 -17.23
C ARG A 17 5.72 9.76 -16.13
N PHE A 18 5.91 11.01 -16.53
CA PHE A 18 6.24 12.11 -15.65
C PHE A 18 5.28 13.28 -15.84
N VAL A 19 4.92 13.95 -14.75
CA VAL A 19 4.30 15.27 -14.76
C VAL A 19 5.39 16.32 -14.65
N VAL A 20 5.49 17.17 -15.67
CA VAL A 20 6.45 18.26 -15.79
C VAL A 20 5.75 19.56 -15.37
N ARG A 21 6.21 20.14 -14.27
CA ARG A 21 5.71 21.42 -13.76
C ARG A 21 6.57 22.59 -14.19
N ASP A 22 7.88 22.37 -14.29
CA ASP A 22 8.83 23.37 -14.78
C ASP A 22 9.14 23.15 -16.27
N THR A 23 8.68 24.08 -17.11
CA THR A 23 8.83 24.01 -18.56
C THR A 23 10.27 24.19 -19.05
N ARG A 24 11.18 24.66 -18.19
CA ARG A 24 12.62 24.75 -18.52
C ARG A 24 13.22 23.38 -18.83
N ALA A 25 12.63 22.30 -18.31
CA ALA A 25 13.05 20.93 -18.59
C ALA A 25 12.71 20.46 -20.02
N ASN A 26 11.77 21.13 -20.72
CA ASN A 26 11.22 20.65 -22.00
C ASN A 26 12.29 20.44 -23.08
N THR A 27 13.34 21.27 -23.11
CA THR A 27 14.44 21.15 -24.09
C THR A 27 15.20 19.83 -23.95
N LEU A 28 15.30 19.31 -22.73
CA LEU A 28 15.93 18.02 -22.43
C LEU A 28 15.00 16.87 -22.72
N LEU A 29 13.73 17.02 -22.37
CA LEU A 29 12.72 15.97 -22.49
C LEU A 29 12.34 15.68 -23.95
N LYS A 30 12.25 16.72 -24.81
CA LYS A 30 11.85 16.57 -26.23
C LYS A 30 12.67 15.56 -27.03
N ARG A 31 13.93 15.32 -26.64
CA ARG A 31 14.84 14.38 -27.33
C ARG A 31 14.73 12.95 -26.82
N GLU A 32 14.05 12.73 -25.70
CA GLU A 32 14.05 11.47 -24.94
C GLU A 32 12.71 10.74 -25.01
N GLY A 33 11.64 11.45 -25.36
CA GLY A 33 10.29 10.94 -25.29
C GLY A 33 9.26 11.86 -25.95
N ASP A 34 8.00 11.63 -25.62
CA ASP A 34 6.87 12.41 -26.10
C ASP A 34 6.37 13.33 -24.99
N LEU A 35 6.15 14.60 -25.32
CA LEU A 35 5.68 15.62 -24.39
C LEU A 35 4.31 16.13 -24.85
N GLU A 36 3.28 15.82 -24.07
CA GLU A 36 1.89 16.22 -24.31
C GLU A 36 1.41 17.12 -23.17
N GLY A 37 1.42 18.44 -23.43
CA GLY A 37 1.13 19.44 -22.40
C GLY A 37 2.14 19.39 -21.25
N ARG A 38 1.71 18.89 -20.07
CA ARG A 38 2.56 18.69 -18.89
C ARG A 38 2.95 17.22 -18.68
N LEU A 39 2.45 16.30 -19.49
CA LEU A 39 2.78 14.89 -19.39
C LEU A 39 3.96 14.59 -20.29
N PHE A 40 4.99 13.95 -19.75
CA PHE A 40 6.11 13.42 -20.50
C PHE A 40 6.12 11.89 -20.41
N THR A 41 6.19 11.23 -21.55
CA THR A 41 6.34 9.78 -21.66
C THR A 41 7.69 9.46 -22.26
N LEU A 42 8.53 8.78 -21.50
CA LEU A 42 9.85 8.36 -21.93
C LEU A 42 9.73 7.25 -23.00
N ARG A 43 10.37 7.45 -24.16
CA ARG A 43 10.45 6.43 -25.22
C ARG A 43 11.70 5.56 -25.09
N SER A 44 12.77 6.11 -24.52
CA SER A 44 14.07 5.45 -24.42
C SER A 44 14.17 4.56 -23.18
N TRP A 45 14.97 3.50 -23.27
CA TRP A 45 15.32 2.65 -22.12
C TRP A 45 16.30 3.34 -21.15
N ARG A 46 16.79 4.54 -21.47
CA ARG A 46 17.85 5.25 -20.73
C ARG A 46 17.30 6.17 -19.64
N ARG A 47 16.34 5.67 -18.86
CA ARG A 47 15.68 6.42 -17.78
C ARG A 47 16.70 7.03 -16.80
N ASP A 48 17.63 6.24 -16.30
CA ASP A 48 18.58 6.68 -15.26
C ASP A 48 19.50 7.79 -15.76
N GLY A 49 19.93 7.72 -17.03
CA GLY A 49 20.73 8.77 -17.66
C GLY A 49 19.95 10.09 -17.79
N LEU A 50 18.67 10.04 -18.15
CA LEU A 50 17.82 11.22 -18.17
C LEU A 50 17.66 11.83 -16.77
N LEU A 51 17.34 11.00 -15.78
CA LEU A 51 17.16 11.45 -14.39
C LEU A 51 18.44 12.11 -13.85
N ALA A 52 19.61 11.54 -14.13
CA ALA A 52 20.90 12.13 -13.76
C ALA A 52 21.09 13.53 -14.39
N ARG A 53 20.87 13.67 -15.70
CA ARG A 53 21.00 14.96 -16.40
C ARG A 53 20.01 16.03 -15.93
N LEU A 54 18.80 15.62 -15.55
CA LEU A 54 17.81 16.54 -14.99
C LEU A 54 18.26 17.04 -13.62
N ARG A 55 18.71 16.13 -12.74
CA ARG A 55 19.21 16.48 -11.40
C ARG A 55 20.48 17.34 -11.48
N GLU A 56 21.39 17.04 -12.39
CA GLU A 56 22.62 17.83 -12.63
C GLU A 56 22.31 19.28 -13.04
N ARG A 57 21.22 19.48 -13.80
CA ARG A 57 20.73 20.82 -14.17
C ARG A 57 19.89 21.50 -13.08
N GLY A 58 19.85 20.93 -11.88
CA GLY A 58 19.20 21.51 -10.71
C GLY A 58 17.69 21.30 -10.61
N PHE A 59 17.09 20.45 -11.46
CA PHE A 59 15.67 20.13 -11.35
C PHE A 59 15.41 19.20 -10.15
N ARG A 60 14.39 19.52 -9.35
CA ARG A 60 13.88 18.63 -8.31
C ARG A 60 13.00 17.57 -8.95
N VAL A 61 13.59 16.40 -9.18
CA VAL A 61 12.89 15.23 -9.74
C VAL A 61 12.53 14.25 -8.63
N ARG A 62 11.24 13.90 -8.53
CA ARG A 62 10.76 12.80 -7.69
C ARG A 62 10.42 11.59 -8.55
N THR A 63 11.03 10.46 -8.26
CA THR A 63 10.78 9.19 -8.95
C THR A 63 9.84 8.29 -8.16
N LEU A 64 9.38 7.20 -8.78
CA LEU A 64 8.66 6.15 -8.06
C LEU A 64 9.53 5.51 -6.96
N GLU A 65 10.82 5.29 -7.18
CA GLU A 65 11.77 4.81 -6.15
C GLU A 65 11.88 5.79 -4.99
N ASP A 66 11.90 7.10 -5.24
CA ASP A 66 11.88 8.12 -4.19
C ASP A 66 10.60 8.01 -3.35
N ARG A 67 9.45 7.78 -4.00
CA ARG A 67 8.16 7.60 -3.32
C ARG A 67 8.12 6.29 -2.52
N VAL A 68 8.71 5.20 -3.03
CA VAL A 68 8.85 3.94 -2.30
C VAL A 68 9.71 4.12 -1.04
N ARG A 69 10.84 4.82 -1.15
CA ARG A 69 11.71 5.14 0.00
C ARG A 69 10.99 6.00 1.05
N ALA A 70 10.11 6.90 0.60
CA ALA A 70 9.29 7.75 1.46
C ALA A 70 8.06 7.05 2.06
N LEU A 71 7.80 5.79 1.75
CA LEU A 71 6.67 5.06 2.33
C LEU A 71 6.81 4.96 3.86
N PRO A 72 5.71 5.15 4.61
CA PRO A 72 5.71 5.00 6.06
C PRO A 72 6.29 3.64 6.46
N PRO A 73 7.27 3.59 7.37
CA PRO A 73 7.85 2.33 7.81
C PRO A 73 6.85 1.56 8.69
N LEU A 74 7.07 0.25 8.83
CA LEU A 74 6.38 -0.53 9.85
C LEU A 74 6.74 -0.01 11.25
N PRO A 75 5.77 0.16 12.15
CA PRO A 75 6.05 0.36 13.56
C PRO A 75 6.66 -0.92 14.16
N PRO A 76 7.31 -0.84 15.34
CA PRO A 76 7.73 -2.02 16.08
C PRO A 76 6.54 -2.97 16.33
N PRO A 77 6.74 -4.30 16.24
CA PRO A 77 5.71 -5.28 16.55
C PRO A 77 5.27 -5.14 18.01
N VAL A 78 3.96 -5.09 18.24
CA VAL A 78 3.37 -5.15 19.58
C VAL A 78 2.74 -6.54 19.75
N PRO A 79 3.21 -7.36 20.71
CA PRO A 79 2.62 -8.67 20.96
C PRO A 79 1.13 -8.56 21.33
N ALA A 80 0.35 -9.57 20.94
CA ALA A 80 -1.02 -9.69 21.42
C ALA A 80 -0.98 -9.95 22.94
N GLY A 81 -1.50 -9.01 23.71
CA GLY A 81 -1.52 -9.11 25.17
C GLY A 81 -2.80 -9.72 25.71
N VAL A 82 -3.21 -9.25 26.88
CA VAL A 82 -4.38 -9.72 27.62
C VAL A 82 -5.66 -9.59 26.77
N ALA A 83 -6.53 -10.58 26.89
CA ALA A 83 -7.86 -10.58 26.28
C ALA A 83 -8.86 -9.81 27.15
N PHE A 84 -9.70 -9.01 26.50
CA PHE A 84 -10.77 -8.24 27.11
C PHE A 84 -12.07 -8.53 26.39
N TRP A 85 -13.16 -8.63 27.15
CA TRP A 85 -14.50 -8.61 26.56
C TRP A 85 -14.96 -7.16 26.43
N HIS A 86 -15.46 -6.78 25.26
CA HIS A 86 -15.97 -5.45 24.98
C HIS A 86 -17.43 -5.52 24.52
N PRO A 87 -18.36 -4.77 25.13
CA PRO A 87 -19.74 -4.70 24.66
C PRO A 87 -19.78 -4.06 23.26
N LEU A 88 -20.59 -4.60 22.35
CA LEU A 88 -20.73 -4.08 21.00
C LEU A 88 -21.86 -3.04 20.97
N PRO A 89 -21.64 -1.86 20.35
CA PRO A 89 -22.72 -0.94 20.06
C PRO A 89 -23.72 -1.53 19.07
N ASP A 90 -24.99 -1.15 19.18
CA ASP A 90 -26.05 -1.60 18.27
C ASP A 90 -25.67 -1.37 16.80
N ASN A 91 -25.87 -2.41 15.98
CA ASN A 91 -25.63 -2.42 14.53
C ASN A 91 -24.17 -2.12 14.11
N GLU A 92 -23.20 -2.34 15.00
CA GLU A 92 -21.78 -2.21 14.69
C GLU A 92 -21.10 -3.58 14.61
N ARG A 93 -20.48 -3.87 13.47
CA ARG A 93 -19.69 -5.09 13.27
C ARG A 93 -18.21 -4.77 13.42
N TRP A 94 -17.51 -5.60 14.18
CA TRP A 94 -16.07 -5.47 14.40
C TRP A 94 -15.32 -6.55 13.64
N SER A 95 -14.18 -6.19 13.07
CA SER A 95 -13.21 -7.11 12.47
C SER A 95 -11.84 -6.80 13.04
N VAL A 96 -10.99 -7.80 13.23
CA VAL A 96 -9.57 -7.62 13.56
C VAL A 96 -8.71 -7.85 12.32
N PHE A 97 -7.57 -7.19 12.24
CA PHE A 97 -6.59 -7.55 11.23
C PHE A 97 -5.92 -8.85 11.65
N ASP A 98 -6.02 -9.88 10.82
CA ASP A 98 -5.37 -11.17 11.02
C ASP A 98 -3.98 -11.14 10.34
N PRO A 99 -2.87 -11.17 11.11
CA PRO A 99 -1.53 -11.11 10.56
C PRO A 99 -1.09 -12.38 9.81
N GLN A 100 -1.82 -13.49 9.95
CA GLN A 100 -1.56 -14.72 9.19
C GLN A 100 -2.24 -14.69 7.83
N ARG A 101 -3.47 -14.17 7.77
CA ARG A 101 -4.25 -14.04 6.52
C ARG A 101 -3.98 -12.74 5.78
N LEU A 102 -3.37 -11.76 6.44
CA LEU A 102 -3.18 -10.39 5.97
C LEU A 102 -4.50 -9.76 5.52
N ASP A 103 -5.57 -9.97 6.27
CA ASP A 103 -6.90 -9.47 5.96
C ASP A 103 -7.71 -9.20 7.23
N TRP A 104 -8.84 -8.53 7.07
CA TRP A 104 -9.80 -8.24 8.12
C TRP A 104 -10.74 -9.42 8.35
N VAL A 105 -10.61 -10.07 9.50
CA VAL A 105 -11.47 -11.19 9.90
C VAL A 105 -12.53 -10.70 10.89
N PRO A 106 -13.82 -11.02 10.70
CA PRO A 106 -14.87 -10.69 11.67
C PRO A 106 -14.54 -11.25 13.06
N VAL A 107 -14.78 -10.47 14.11
CA VAL A 107 -14.66 -10.97 15.49
C VAL A 107 -15.95 -11.69 15.85
N PRO A 108 -15.90 -12.93 16.37
CA PRO A 108 -17.10 -13.62 16.86
C PRO A 108 -17.80 -12.83 17.96
N GLU A 109 -19.12 -12.81 17.91
CA GLU A 109 -19.97 -12.18 18.91
C GLU A 109 -20.28 -13.19 20.03
N GLU A 110 -20.27 -12.71 21.28
CA GLU A 110 -20.58 -13.47 22.49
C GLU A 110 -21.56 -12.70 23.36
N THR A 111 -22.58 -13.37 23.87
CA THR A 111 -23.53 -12.77 24.83
C THR A 111 -23.07 -13.05 26.27
N ARG A 112 -22.86 -12.00 27.08
CA ARG A 112 -22.57 -12.11 28.52
C ARG A 112 -23.56 -11.25 29.30
N ASN A 113 -24.26 -11.87 30.26
CA ASN A 113 -25.26 -11.20 31.10
C ASN A 113 -26.32 -10.43 30.27
N GLY A 114 -26.77 -11.00 29.15
CA GLY A 114 -27.75 -10.39 28.26
C GLY A 114 -27.21 -9.31 27.31
N VAL A 115 -25.91 -9.00 27.35
CA VAL A 115 -25.27 -8.00 26.47
C VAL A 115 -24.43 -8.70 25.41
N VAL A 116 -24.62 -8.34 24.14
CA VAL A 116 -23.78 -8.80 23.02
C VAL A 116 -22.46 -8.03 23.03
N GLY A 117 -21.36 -8.77 22.95
CA GLY A 117 -20.01 -8.21 22.91
C GLY A 117 -19.07 -9.09 22.10
N CYS A 118 -17.78 -8.79 22.16
CA CYS A 118 -16.76 -9.62 21.54
C CYS A 118 -15.46 -9.62 22.37
N VAL A 119 -14.64 -10.65 22.19
CA VAL A 119 -13.33 -10.74 22.83
C VAL A 119 -12.26 -10.17 21.90
N VAL A 120 -11.52 -9.19 22.40
CA VAL A 120 -10.40 -8.55 21.70
C VAL A 120 -9.16 -8.57 22.58
N ARG A 121 -7.97 -8.53 22.00
CA ARG A 121 -6.70 -8.60 22.74
C ARG A 121 -5.94 -7.28 22.65
N GLN A 122 -5.25 -6.92 23.72
CA GLN A 122 -4.31 -5.78 23.70
C GLN A 122 -3.38 -5.89 22.49
N GLY A 123 -3.14 -4.77 21.82
CA GLY A 123 -2.30 -4.71 20.62
C GLY A 123 -3.03 -5.08 19.33
N GLN A 124 -4.24 -5.64 19.38
CA GLN A 124 -5.03 -5.86 18.17
C GLN A 124 -5.53 -4.55 17.57
N VAL A 125 -5.59 -4.53 16.25
CA VAL A 125 -6.21 -3.47 15.49
C VAL A 125 -7.61 -3.91 15.09
N ILE A 126 -8.60 -3.05 15.36
CA ILE A 126 -10.00 -3.29 15.08
C ILE A 126 -10.46 -2.35 13.97
N ARG A 127 -11.15 -2.91 12.98
CA ARG A 127 -11.98 -2.21 12.01
C ARG A 127 -13.44 -2.30 12.43
N ARG A 128 -14.06 -1.15 12.66
CA ARG A 128 -15.43 -0.98 13.15
C ARG A 128 -16.30 -0.45 12.02
N ARG A 129 -17.42 -1.10 11.73
CA ARG A 129 -18.33 -0.67 10.66
C ARG A 129 -19.77 -0.64 11.13
N ARG A 130 -20.46 0.48 10.89
CA ARG A 130 -21.90 0.63 11.11
C ARG A 130 -22.60 0.63 9.74
N GLY A 131 -23.36 -0.43 9.46
CA GLY A 131 -24.02 -0.62 8.15
C GLY A 131 -23.04 -0.56 6.96
N ARG A 132 -23.39 0.24 5.93
CA ARG A 132 -22.56 0.42 4.73
C ARG A 132 -21.54 1.57 4.83
N GLY A 133 -21.50 2.30 5.94
CA GLY A 133 -20.67 3.49 6.12
C GLY A 133 -19.15 3.24 6.10
N VAL A 134 -18.39 4.34 6.11
CA VAL A 134 -16.92 4.34 6.15
C VAL A 134 -16.43 3.65 7.43
N PRO A 135 -15.49 2.68 7.34
CA PRO A 135 -14.96 2.02 8.52
C PRO A 135 -14.18 3.00 9.41
N ARG A 136 -14.24 2.76 10.72
CA ARG A 136 -13.43 3.44 11.73
C ARG A 136 -12.42 2.45 12.30
N TYR A 137 -11.25 2.92 12.69
CA TYR A 137 -10.18 2.06 13.17
C TYR A 137 -9.78 2.40 14.59
N ALA A 138 -9.46 1.37 15.38
CA ALA A 138 -8.99 1.52 16.74
C ALA A 138 -7.88 0.51 17.07
N LEU A 139 -6.97 0.90 17.94
CA LEU A 139 -6.01 0.01 18.59
C LEU A 139 -6.51 -0.33 19.99
N VAL A 140 -6.49 -1.62 20.36
CA VAL A 140 -6.78 -2.05 21.73
C VAL A 140 -5.55 -1.75 22.60
N ALA A 141 -5.68 -0.77 23.47
CA ALA A 141 -4.68 -0.40 24.47
C ALA A 141 -4.83 -1.26 25.75
N ALA A 142 -3.97 -0.99 26.75
CA ALA A 142 -4.08 -1.63 28.05
C ALA A 142 -5.44 -1.29 28.72
N GLY A 143 -5.96 -2.22 29.52
CA GLY A 143 -7.22 -2.03 30.27
C GLY A 143 -8.47 -1.94 29.38
N ALA A 144 -8.50 -2.65 28.25
CA ALA A 144 -9.60 -2.66 27.28
C ALA A 144 -9.91 -1.31 26.59
N MET A 145 -9.08 -0.27 26.78
CA MET A 145 -9.32 1.03 26.17
C MET A 145 -9.10 1.00 24.64
N LEU A 146 -9.99 1.63 23.88
CA LEU A 146 -9.85 1.79 22.44
C LEU A 146 -9.26 3.15 22.09
N ARG A 147 -8.08 3.14 21.46
CA ARG A 147 -7.46 4.36 20.92
C ARG A 147 -7.79 4.48 19.43
N THR A 148 -8.51 5.53 19.05
CA THR A 148 -8.82 5.82 17.65
C THR A 148 -7.54 6.05 16.85
N ILE A 149 -7.46 5.42 15.68
CA ILE A 149 -6.36 5.55 14.72
C ILE A 149 -6.92 5.64 13.29
N ASN A 150 -6.09 6.02 12.32
CA ASN A 150 -6.48 6.03 10.90
C ASN A 150 -6.19 4.68 10.21
N GLU A 151 -6.72 4.50 8.99
CA GLU A 151 -6.54 3.26 8.19
C GLU A 151 -5.06 2.92 7.96
N THR A 152 -4.22 3.93 7.67
CA THR A 152 -2.78 3.73 7.44
C THR A 152 -2.11 3.14 8.67
N GLU A 153 -2.29 3.76 9.85
CA GLU A 153 -1.71 3.26 11.10
C GLU A 153 -2.27 1.87 11.44
N ALA A 154 -3.57 1.65 11.22
CA ALA A 154 -4.22 0.38 11.47
C ALA A 154 -3.59 -0.77 10.66
N LEU A 155 -3.45 -0.58 9.34
CA LEU A 155 -2.85 -1.60 8.48
C LEU A 155 -1.36 -1.77 8.77
N LEU A 156 -0.58 -0.68 8.95
CA LEU A 156 0.84 -0.79 9.30
C LEU A 156 1.07 -1.58 10.59
N ARG A 157 0.23 -1.38 11.62
CA ARG A 157 0.30 -2.16 12.86
C ARG A 157 -0.09 -3.63 12.65
N GLY A 158 -1.07 -3.90 11.79
CA GLY A 158 -1.44 -5.26 11.41
C GLY A 158 -0.30 -6.01 10.70
N TYR A 159 0.32 -5.37 9.69
CA TYR A 159 1.49 -5.93 8.99
C TYR A 159 2.71 -6.09 9.91
N ALA A 160 2.92 -5.17 10.86
CA ALA A 160 4.01 -5.29 11.82
C ALA A 160 3.89 -6.56 12.70
N GLN A 161 2.68 -7.11 12.87
CA GLN A 161 2.46 -8.36 13.61
C GLN A 161 2.62 -9.62 12.75
N ALA A 162 2.76 -9.49 11.43
CA ALA A 162 2.90 -10.61 10.51
C ALA A 162 4.32 -11.20 10.51
N ALA A 163 4.42 -12.52 10.52
CA ALA A 163 5.69 -13.22 10.41
C ALA A 163 6.14 -13.27 8.94
N THR A 164 6.96 -12.29 8.51
CA THR A 164 7.56 -12.17 7.15
C THR A 164 6.82 -12.92 6.04
N PRO A 165 5.55 -12.55 5.78
CA PRO A 165 4.67 -13.32 4.92
C PRO A 165 5.17 -13.32 3.47
N THR A 166 4.91 -14.41 2.75
CA THR A 166 5.15 -14.49 1.30
C THR A 166 3.81 -14.48 0.57
N LEU A 167 3.68 -13.58 -0.41
CA LEU A 167 2.52 -13.52 -1.30
C LEU A 167 2.94 -13.81 -2.74
N ALA A 168 2.06 -14.48 -3.49
CA ALA A 168 2.29 -14.82 -4.88
C ALA A 168 1.50 -13.89 -5.82
N ALA A 169 2.19 -13.30 -6.80
CA ALA A 169 1.57 -12.70 -7.98
C ALA A 169 1.43 -13.79 -9.06
N ARG A 170 0.35 -13.73 -9.84
CA ARG A 170 0.13 -14.66 -10.96
C ARG A 170 0.58 -14.05 -12.28
N CYS A 171 1.12 -14.87 -13.17
CA CYS A 171 1.34 -14.47 -14.55
C CYS A 171 0.02 -14.59 -15.33
N ASP A 172 -0.25 -13.63 -16.20
CA ASP A 172 -1.41 -13.58 -17.08
C ASP A 172 -0.94 -13.12 -18.46
N GLY A 173 -0.55 -14.08 -19.30
CA GLY A 173 0.22 -13.83 -20.51
C GLY A 173 1.52 -13.07 -20.21
N ALA A 174 1.66 -11.88 -20.79
CA ALA A 174 2.81 -10.98 -20.57
C ALA A 174 2.63 -10.02 -19.39
N ARG A 175 1.52 -10.11 -18.64
CA ARG A 175 1.21 -9.22 -17.51
C ARG A 175 1.30 -9.97 -16.19
N LEU A 176 1.45 -9.22 -15.11
CA LEU A 176 1.50 -9.76 -13.74
C LEU A 176 0.31 -9.26 -12.95
N VAL A 177 -0.43 -10.15 -12.31
CA VAL A 177 -1.55 -9.80 -11.44
C VAL A 177 -1.15 -9.95 -9.98
N LEU A 178 -1.21 -8.84 -9.26
CA LEU A 178 -0.78 -8.72 -7.87
C LEU A 178 -1.86 -9.21 -6.91
N PRO A 179 -1.49 -9.76 -5.74
CA PRO A 179 -2.46 -10.29 -4.78
C PRO A 179 -3.28 -9.17 -4.13
N ALA A 180 -4.61 -9.33 -4.09
CA ALA A 180 -5.56 -8.36 -3.55
C ALA A 180 -5.67 -8.44 -2.02
N HIS A 181 -4.64 -7.99 -1.29
CA HIS A 181 -4.72 -7.79 0.15
C HIS A 181 -4.95 -6.31 0.49
N PRO A 182 -5.58 -5.99 1.64
CA PRO A 182 -5.63 -4.63 2.14
C PRO A 182 -4.22 -4.04 2.31
N LEU A 183 -3.94 -2.97 1.59
CA LEU A 183 -2.68 -2.23 1.69
C LEU A 183 -2.90 -0.87 2.35
N PRO A 184 -1.97 -0.36 3.20
CA PRO A 184 -2.05 1.01 3.69
C PRO A 184 -2.24 2.01 2.54
N PRO A 185 -3.08 3.04 2.67
CA PRO A 185 -3.41 3.95 1.57
C PRO A 185 -2.20 4.49 0.77
N PRO A 186 -1.07 4.90 1.37
CA PRO A 186 0.11 5.33 0.61
C PRO A 186 0.73 4.22 -0.26
N HIS A 187 0.72 2.98 0.22
CA HIS A 187 1.23 1.82 -0.51
C HIS A 187 0.28 1.46 -1.65
N ARG A 188 -1.02 1.42 -1.36
CA ARG A 188 -2.09 1.19 -2.34
C ARG A 188 -2.04 2.18 -3.49
N SER A 189 -1.85 3.47 -3.19
CA SER A 189 -1.71 4.52 -4.21
C SER A 189 -0.50 4.31 -5.11
N LEU A 190 0.64 3.83 -4.59
CA LEU A 190 1.80 3.52 -5.41
C LEU A 190 1.59 2.28 -6.28
N ILE A 191 0.98 1.22 -5.76
CA ILE A 191 0.61 0.06 -6.58
C ILE A 191 -0.33 0.50 -7.72
N HIS A 192 -1.28 1.38 -7.44
CA HIS A 192 -2.17 1.92 -8.47
C HIS A 192 -1.42 2.74 -9.54
N SER A 193 -0.36 3.48 -9.16
CA SER A 193 0.54 4.14 -10.12
C SER A 193 1.31 3.17 -11.03
N LEU A 194 1.51 1.92 -10.60
CA LEU A 194 2.13 0.86 -11.42
C LEU A 194 1.11 0.09 -12.27
N ALA A 195 -0.16 0.12 -11.86
CA ALA A 195 -1.21 -0.68 -12.47
C ALA A 195 -1.58 -0.14 -13.86
N VAL A 196 -1.65 -1.07 -14.81
CA VAL A 196 -2.16 -0.80 -16.17
C VAL A 196 -3.60 -1.27 -16.33
N ASP A 197 -4.07 -2.15 -15.46
CA ASP A 197 -5.41 -2.73 -15.48
C ASP A 197 -5.79 -3.30 -14.10
N THR A 198 -7.00 -3.86 -14.00
CA THR A 198 -7.49 -4.63 -12.85
C THR A 198 -8.18 -5.91 -13.31
N ALA A 199 -7.83 -7.04 -12.73
CA ALA A 199 -8.46 -8.33 -12.97
C ALA A 199 -8.96 -8.91 -11.64
N ASP A 200 -10.25 -9.21 -11.49
CA ASP A 200 -10.83 -9.72 -10.23
C ASP A 200 -10.49 -8.87 -8.99
N ASN A 201 -10.55 -7.55 -9.12
CA ASN A 201 -10.12 -6.56 -8.12
C ASN A 201 -8.62 -6.60 -7.74
N CYS A 202 -7.81 -7.35 -8.49
CA CYS A 202 -6.38 -7.42 -8.34
C CYS A 202 -5.69 -6.43 -9.30
N PRO A 203 -4.71 -5.63 -8.84
CA PRO A 203 -3.93 -4.76 -9.72
C PRO A 203 -3.12 -5.58 -10.73
N VAL A 204 -3.18 -5.19 -12.00
CA VAL A 204 -2.38 -5.79 -13.07
C VAL A 204 -1.26 -4.82 -13.44
N ILE A 205 -0.02 -5.29 -13.44
CA ILE A 205 1.17 -4.50 -13.79
C ILE A 205 1.91 -5.14 -14.98
N MET A 206 2.75 -4.34 -15.61
CA MET A 206 3.71 -4.82 -16.61
C MET A 206 4.95 -5.44 -15.92
N PRO A 207 5.68 -6.36 -16.58
CA PRO A 207 6.83 -7.04 -15.98
C PRO A 207 7.98 -6.11 -15.58
N ASP A 208 8.17 -4.99 -16.27
CA ASP A 208 9.18 -3.97 -15.97
C ASP A 208 8.92 -3.26 -14.62
N ALA A 209 7.67 -3.18 -14.18
CA ALA A 209 7.27 -2.64 -12.89
C ALA A 209 7.43 -3.64 -11.72
N TRP A 210 7.83 -4.89 -11.99
CA TRP A 210 7.89 -5.95 -10.99
C TRP A 210 8.79 -5.62 -9.81
N THR A 211 10.01 -5.14 -10.07
CA THR A 211 10.98 -4.78 -9.02
C THR A 211 10.45 -3.67 -8.11
N LEU A 212 9.71 -2.69 -8.66
CA LEU A 212 9.07 -1.64 -7.88
C LEU A 212 7.93 -2.19 -7.02
N ALA A 213 7.10 -3.10 -7.57
CA ALA A 213 6.05 -3.76 -6.80
C ALA A 213 6.66 -4.56 -5.63
N GLN A 214 7.71 -5.34 -5.87
CA GLN A 214 8.44 -6.06 -4.82
C GLN A 214 8.96 -5.11 -3.73
N ALA A 215 9.55 -3.97 -4.13
CA ALA A 215 10.04 -2.97 -3.19
C ALA A 215 8.92 -2.37 -2.33
N ILE A 216 7.73 -2.12 -2.90
CA ILE A 216 6.56 -1.62 -2.14
C ILE A 216 6.11 -2.64 -1.10
N TYR A 217 5.94 -3.91 -1.47
CA TYR A 217 5.54 -4.97 -0.53
C TYR A 217 6.62 -5.22 0.53
N ALA A 218 7.90 -5.11 0.18
CA ALA A 218 9.01 -5.23 1.12
C ALA A 218 8.98 -4.16 2.22
N ARG A 219 8.43 -2.97 1.96
CA ARG A 219 8.21 -1.93 3.00
C ARG A 219 7.21 -2.36 4.07
N LEU A 220 6.38 -3.35 3.78
CA LEU A 220 5.44 -3.99 4.71
C LEU A 220 5.96 -5.32 5.27
N GLY A 221 7.24 -5.64 5.07
CA GLY A 221 7.81 -6.92 5.49
C GLY A 221 7.28 -8.13 4.71
N VAL A 222 6.62 -7.89 3.57
CA VAL A 222 6.03 -8.95 2.73
C VAL A 222 7.00 -9.27 1.59
N ARG A 223 7.29 -10.55 1.41
CA ARG A 223 8.02 -11.03 0.22
C ARG A 223 7.03 -11.33 -0.90
N LEU A 224 7.16 -10.63 -2.01
CA LEU A 224 6.34 -10.86 -3.20
C LEU A 224 7.10 -11.74 -4.21
N VAL A 225 6.50 -12.88 -4.59
CA VAL A 225 7.06 -13.87 -5.52
C VAL A 225 6.11 -14.11 -6.70
N LEU A 226 6.60 -14.71 -7.78
CA LEU A 226 5.73 -15.21 -8.85
C LEU A 226 5.23 -16.61 -8.50
N SER A 227 3.94 -16.87 -8.69
CA SER A 227 3.39 -18.23 -8.61
C SER A 227 4.05 -19.10 -9.67
N LYS A 228 4.50 -20.30 -9.30
CA LYS A 228 4.88 -21.30 -10.31
C LYS A 228 3.61 -21.69 -11.07
N SER A 229 3.60 -21.50 -12.38
CA SER A 229 2.59 -22.08 -13.25
C SER A 229 2.69 -23.61 -13.12
N TYR A 230 1.67 -24.26 -12.58
CA TYR A 230 1.51 -25.68 -12.83
C TYR A 230 0.95 -25.80 -14.23
N THR A 231 1.82 -26.09 -15.19
CA THR A 231 1.38 -26.68 -16.46
C THR A 231 0.82 -28.06 -16.09
N ASN A 232 -0.49 -28.23 -16.15
CA ASN A 232 -1.04 -29.57 -16.29
C ASN A 232 -0.67 -30.03 -17.69
N ASP A 233 0.46 -30.73 -17.81
CA ASP A 233 0.69 -31.62 -18.94
C ASP A 233 -0.15 -32.87 -18.68
N ASP A 234 -1.33 -32.90 -19.30
CA ASP A 234 -2.04 -34.15 -19.66
C ASP A 234 -1.79 -34.42 -21.15
#